data_AF-A0A6L6QDB2-F1
#
_entry.id   AF-A0A6L6QDB2-F1
#
_cell.length_a   1.000
_cell.length_b   1.000
_cell.length_c   1.000
_cell.angle_alpha   90.00
_cell.angle_beta   90.00
_cell.angle_gamma   90.00
#
_symmetry.space_group_name_H-M   'P 1'
#
loop_
_entity.id
_entity.type
_entity.pdbx_description
1 polymer ?
#
loop_
_entity_poly.entity_id
_entity_poly.type
_entity_poly.pdbx_seq_one_letter_code
_entity_poly.pdbx_strand_id
1 'polypeptide(L)'
;MKTLFAILIFLLPFISTQAVSLSGRSTDETVCDLSPSTSYNLTKNVLFVEAGTRDEAEIYTRIALRFITSKCRDGQVLIMHSDFGDSLDDRFFRDVSAQVCSASKVQRDSTSTTEAPQSFQIKCPISKLREAASHLSAIEREKPTEAKIAEGAPIHRPDSGNNNQPKKDCKGSLSFGQVVLGMGGKCSD
;
A
#
# COMPACT_ATOMS: atom_id res chain seq x y z
N MET A 1 -28.75 -0.13 63.59
CA MET A 1 -28.47 -0.99 62.42
C MET A 1 -29.12 -0.39 61.18
N LYS A 2 -28.35 0.31 60.35
CA LYS A 2 -28.77 0.73 58.99
C LYS A 2 -27.51 0.78 58.11
N THR A 3 -27.22 -0.32 57.44
CA THR A 3 -26.20 -0.40 56.39
C THR A 3 -26.80 0.13 55.09
N LEU A 4 -26.36 1.32 54.67
CA LEU A 4 -26.61 1.83 53.33
C LEU A 4 -25.66 1.11 52.35
N PHE A 5 -26.24 0.32 51.44
CA PHE A 5 -25.53 -0.16 50.26
C PHE A 5 -25.45 0.98 49.24
N ALA A 6 -24.25 1.54 49.06
CA ALA A 6 -23.96 2.42 47.94
C ALA A 6 -23.56 1.56 46.73
N ILE A 7 -24.44 1.44 45.75
CA ILE A 7 -24.15 0.82 44.46
C ILE A 7 -23.39 1.85 43.62
N LEU A 8 -22.07 1.71 43.57
CA LEU A 8 -21.20 2.50 42.69
C LEU A 8 -21.30 1.90 41.27
N ILE A 9 -22.17 2.47 40.44
CA ILE A 9 -22.25 2.14 39.01
C ILE A 9 -20.99 2.68 38.34
N PHE A 10 -20.04 1.79 38.03
CA PHE A 10 -18.88 2.08 37.20
C PHE A 10 -19.37 2.37 35.77
N LEU A 11 -19.58 3.65 35.45
CA LEU A 11 -19.70 4.14 34.07
C LEU A 11 -18.32 4.00 33.40
N LEU A 12 -18.02 2.80 32.91
CA LEU A 12 -16.92 2.61 31.98
C LEU A 12 -17.26 3.40 30.71
N PRO A 13 -16.41 4.32 30.24
CA PRO A 13 -16.61 4.92 28.93
C PRO A 13 -16.54 3.79 27.91
N PHE A 14 -17.67 3.50 27.25
CA PHE A 14 -17.67 2.71 26.02
C PHE A 14 -16.88 3.51 24.99
N ILE A 15 -15.59 3.30 24.92
CA ILE A 15 -14.77 3.84 23.86
C ILE A 15 -15.19 3.06 22.61
N SER A 16 -16.16 3.59 21.84
CA SER A 16 -16.56 3.01 20.55
C SER A 16 -15.29 2.71 19.75
N THR A 17 -15.08 1.43 19.51
CA THR A 17 -13.97 0.93 18.72
C THR A 17 -14.39 1.10 17.27
N GLN A 18 -13.96 2.15 16.57
CA GLN A 18 -14.42 2.33 15.20
C GLN A 18 -13.93 1.18 14.32
N ALA A 19 -14.82 0.67 13.46
CA ALA A 19 -14.48 -0.26 12.39
C ALA A 19 -13.33 0.31 11.55
N VAL A 20 -12.27 -0.46 11.34
CA VAL A 20 -11.11 0.00 10.56
C VAL A 20 -11.04 -0.78 9.25
N SER A 21 -11.08 -0.02 8.15
CA SER A 21 -10.82 -0.51 6.80
C SER A 21 -10.00 0.54 6.04
N LEU A 22 -8.89 0.14 5.44
CA LEU A 22 -8.05 1.03 4.62
C LEU A 22 -8.83 1.62 3.43
N SER A 23 -9.73 0.84 2.84
CA SER A 23 -10.59 1.27 1.73
C SER A 23 -11.92 1.89 2.18
N GLY A 24 -12.16 2.02 3.49
CA GLY A 24 -13.40 2.58 4.05
C GLY A 24 -14.61 1.64 3.98
N ARG A 25 -14.39 0.33 3.80
CA ARG A 25 -15.47 -0.67 3.84
C ARG A 25 -15.98 -0.84 5.28
N SER A 26 -17.25 -1.20 5.41
CA SER A 26 -17.82 -1.56 6.70
C SER A 26 -17.13 -2.83 7.21
N THR A 27 -16.44 -2.71 8.34
CA THR A 27 -15.92 -3.83 9.12
C THR A 27 -16.58 -3.82 10.51
N ASP A 28 -16.36 -4.87 11.30
CA ASP A 28 -16.70 -4.80 12.72
C ASP A 28 -15.55 -4.16 13.52
N GLU A 29 -15.84 -3.81 14.76
CA GLU A 29 -14.91 -3.10 15.64
C GLU A 29 -13.69 -3.95 16.05
N THR A 30 -13.72 -5.26 15.79
CA THR A 30 -12.66 -6.21 16.15
C THR A 30 -11.61 -6.38 15.06
N VAL A 31 -11.79 -5.76 13.89
CA VAL A 31 -10.92 -5.94 12.72
C VAL A 31 -10.21 -4.65 12.33
N CYS A 32 -8.92 -4.79 12.02
CA CYS A 32 -8.08 -3.80 11.36
C CYS A 32 -7.76 -4.32 9.95
N ASP A 33 -8.62 -4.01 8.98
CA ASP A 33 -8.50 -4.55 7.62
C ASP A 33 -7.75 -3.58 6.70
N LEU A 34 -6.59 -3.99 6.18
CA LEU A 34 -5.86 -3.23 5.17
C LEU A 34 -6.43 -3.38 3.74
N SER A 35 -7.57 -4.07 3.61
CA SER A 35 -8.37 -4.28 2.41
C SER A 35 -7.66 -5.11 1.33
N PRO A 36 -8.43 -5.74 0.40
CA PRO A 36 -7.88 -6.31 -0.83
C PRO A 36 -7.01 -5.31 -1.58
N SER A 37 -6.01 -5.79 -2.31
CA SER A 37 -4.99 -4.98 -2.97
C SER A 37 -4.30 -4.04 -1.98
N THR A 38 -3.79 -4.60 -0.88
CA THR A 38 -3.28 -3.80 0.27
C THR A 38 -2.21 -2.80 -0.18
N SER A 39 -1.19 -3.23 -0.92
CA SER A 39 -0.13 -2.35 -1.44
C SER A 39 -0.68 -1.19 -2.28
N TYR A 40 -1.57 -1.49 -3.23
CA TYR A 40 -2.27 -0.47 -4.02
C TYR A 40 -3.04 0.53 -3.16
N ASN A 41 -3.81 0.06 -2.18
CA ASN A 41 -4.61 0.92 -1.32
C ASN A 41 -3.75 1.76 -0.36
N LEU A 42 -2.59 1.28 0.06
CA LEU A 42 -1.63 2.08 0.84
C LEU A 42 -1.09 3.25 0.00
N THR A 43 -0.72 2.97 -1.26
CA THR A 43 -0.27 3.99 -2.22
C THR A 43 -1.36 5.03 -2.50
N LYS A 44 -2.60 4.58 -2.66
CA LYS A 44 -3.73 5.45 -2.98
C LYS A 44 -4.19 6.31 -1.81
N ASN A 45 -4.29 5.73 -0.61
CA ASN A 45 -4.99 6.36 0.52
C ASN A 45 -4.07 6.93 1.60
N VAL A 46 -2.78 6.55 1.61
CA VAL A 46 -1.85 6.96 2.66
C VAL A 46 -0.70 7.78 2.10
N LEU A 47 0.11 7.21 1.21
CA LEU A 47 1.25 7.90 0.62
C LEU A 47 1.63 7.27 -0.71
N PHE A 48 1.69 8.09 -1.76
CA PHE A 48 2.00 7.61 -3.10
C PHE A 48 3.44 7.09 -3.21
N VAL A 49 3.61 5.91 -3.81
CA VAL A 49 4.90 5.29 -4.13
C VAL A 49 4.88 4.92 -5.61
N GLU A 50 5.83 5.45 -6.36
CA GLU A 50 5.98 5.11 -7.78
C GLU A 50 6.52 3.69 -7.94
N ALA A 51 6.02 2.94 -8.92
CA ALA A 51 6.50 1.59 -9.19
C ALA A 51 7.99 1.59 -9.55
N GLY A 52 8.76 0.67 -8.95
CA GLY A 52 10.20 0.59 -9.17
C GLY A 52 11.02 1.55 -8.33
N THR A 53 10.39 2.23 -7.36
CA THR A 53 11.10 2.96 -6.30
C THR A 53 12.05 1.99 -5.59
N ARG A 54 13.26 2.40 -5.24
CA ARG A 54 14.16 1.52 -4.47
C ARG A 54 13.62 1.28 -3.06
N ASP A 55 13.87 0.09 -2.52
CA ASP A 55 13.50 -0.30 -1.15
C ASP A 55 11.98 -0.30 -0.88
N GLU A 56 11.15 -0.63 -1.89
CA GLU A 56 9.68 -0.60 -1.81
C GLU A 56 9.14 -1.33 -0.58
N ALA A 57 9.65 -2.52 -0.27
CA ALA A 57 9.16 -3.31 0.87
C ALA A 57 9.31 -2.56 2.21
N GLU A 58 10.43 -1.84 2.40
CA GLU A 58 10.63 -1.03 3.61
C GLU A 58 9.69 0.18 3.61
N ILE A 59 9.53 0.84 2.47
CA ILE A 59 8.62 1.97 2.29
C ILE A 59 7.17 1.55 2.62
N TYR A 60 6.68 0.48 2.01
CA TYR A 60 5.34 -0.06 2.28
C TYR A 60 5.17 -0.50 3.73
N THR A 61 6.20 -1.07 4.36
CA THR A 61 6.18 -1.37 5.80
C THR A 61 5.93 -0.10 6.61
N ARG A 62 6.66 0.99 6.32
CA ARG A 62 6.48 2.28 7.04
C ARG A 62 5.09 2.87 6.79
N ILE A 63 4.61 2.86 5.55
CA ILE A 63 3.27 3.37 5.19
C ILE A 63 2.17 2.57 5.89
N ALA A 64 2.27 1.23 5.89
CA ALA A 64 1.33 0.37 6.61
C ALA A 64 1.36 0.66 8.12
N LEU A 65 2.55 0.79 8.72
CA LEU A 65 2.68 1.13 10.14
C LEU A 65 2.07 2.49 10.46
N ARG A 66 2.23 3.52 9.61
CA ARG A 66 1.57 4.83 9.79
C ARG A 66 0.06 4.69 9.86
N PHE A 67 -0.54 3.88 8.97
CA PHE A 67 -1.97 3.61 9.02
C PHE A 67 -2.37 2.83 10.28
N ILE A 68 -1.71 1.70 10.54
CA ILE A 68 -2.06 0.80 11.66
C ILE A 68 -1.97 1.53 13.00
N THR A 69 -0.86 2.23 13.25
CA THR A 69 -0.61 2.95 14.51
C THR A 69 -1.52 4.15 14.74
N SER A 70 -2.13 4.70 13.67
CA SER A 70 -3.05 5.84 13.77
C SER A 70 -4.52 5.46 13.79
N LYS A 71 -4.89 4.30 13.23
CA LYS A 71 -6.30 3.89 13.05
C LYS A 71 -6.68 2.65 13.86
N CYS A 72 -5.77 1.70 14.03
CA CYS A 72 -6.06 0.42 14.67
C CYS A 72 -5.80 0.45 16.18
N ARG A 73 -6.16 -0.64 16.85
CA ARG A 73 -6.06 -0.80 18.31
C ARG A 73 -5.51 -2.19 18.66
N ASP A 74 -4.83 -2.29 19.80
CA ASP A 74 -4.46 -3.59 20.36
C ASP A 74 -5.70 -4.46 20.58
N GLY A 75 -5.56 -5.76 20.30
CA GLY A 75 -6.64 -6.75 20.34
C GLY A 75 -7.40 -6.91 19.03
N GLN A 76 -7.37 -5.93 18.11
CA GLN A 76 -7.98 -6.11 16.79
C GLN A 76 -7.21 -7.13 15.95
N VAL A 77 -7.91 -7.85 15.08
CA VAL A 77 -7.30 -8.73 14.08
C VAL A 77 -6.87 -7.88 12.89
N LEU A 78 -5.55 -7.76 12.69
CA LEU A 78 -4.97 -7.21 11.47
C LEU A 78 -5.16 -8.20 10.32
N ILE A 79 -5.61 -7.71 9.17
CA ILE A 79 -5.72 -8.49 7.93
C ILE A 79 -5.00 -7.76 6.80
N MET A 80 -4.10 -8.45 6.11
CA MET A 80 -3.36 -7.99 4.94
C MET A 80 -3.61 -8.94 3.77
N HIS A 81 -3.86 -8.39 2.59
CA HIS A 81 -4.31 -9.14 1.41
C HIS A 81 -3.32 -9.00 0.25
N SER A 82 -2.75 -10.12 -0.19
CA SER A 82 -2.02 -10.20 -1.44
C SER A 82 -2.90 -10.89 -2.47
N ASP A 83 -3.39 -10.11 -3.42
CA ASP A 83 -4.33 -10.62 -4.42
C ASP A 83 -3.63 -11.46 -5.49
N PHE A 84 -2.32 -11.27 -5.70
CA PHE A 84 -1.55 -11.98 -6.73
C PHE A 84 -0.37 -12.78 -6.19
N GLY A 85 -0.10 -12.72 -4.89
CA GLY A 85 0.98 -13.48 -4.27
C GLY A 85 2.38 -12.95 -4.61
N ASP A 86 2.52 -11.65 -4.87
CA ASP A 86 3.80 -11.07 -5.25
C ASP A 86 4.80 -11.03 -4.08
N SER A 87 6.10 -10.98 -4.44
CA SER A 87 7.18 -10.99 -3.45
C SER A 87 7.27 -9.72 -2.63
N LEU A 88 6.71 -8.61 -3.13
CA LEU A 88 6.70 -7.34 -2.42
C LEU A 88 5.76 -7.46 -1.21
N ASP A 89 4.50 -7.83 -1.46
CA ASP A 89 3.47 -8.10 -0.46
C ASP A 89 3.97 -9.12 0.57
N ASP A 90 4.55 -10.25 0.13
CA ASP A 90 5.12 -11.24 1.04
C ASP A 90 6.14 -10.63 2.01
N ARG A 91 7.05 -9.83 1.46
CA ARG A 91 8.13 -9.24 2.24
C ARG A 91 7.61 -8.24 3.26
N PHE A 92 6.81 -7.26 2.83
CA PHE A 92 6.38 -6.22 3.75
C PHE A 92 5.27 -6.69 4.70
N PHE A 93 4.43 -7.66 4.33
CA PHE A 93 3.46 -8.22 5.29
C PHE A 93 4.16 -8.95 6.44
N ARG A 94 5.23 -9.70 6.14
CA ARG A 94 6.05 -10.31 7.18
C ARG A 94 6.70 -9.26 8.08
N ASP A 95 7.23 -8.19 7.50
CA ASP A 95 7.91 -7.13 8.25
C ASP A 95 6.91 -6.32 9.12
N VAL A 96 5.71 -6.02 8.60
CA VAL A 96 4.61 -5.39 9.36
C VAL A 96 4.15 -6.29 10.51
N SER A 97 3.84 -7.57 10.23
CA SER A 97 3.36 -8.50 11.25
C SER A 97 4.40 -8.75 12.34
N ALA A 98 5.70 -8.77 12.00
CA ALA A 98 6.78 -8.85 12.97
C ALA A 98 6.84 -7.63 13.91
N GLN A 99 6.39 -6.45 13.47
CA GLN A 99 6.37 -5.23 14.29
C GLN A 99 5.12 -5.16 15.19
N VAL A 100 3.95 -5.54 14.68
CA VAL A 100 2.66 -5.28 15.36
C VAL A 100 2.06 -6.50 16.05
N CYS A 101 2.48 -7.72 15.70
CA CYS A 101 1.89 -8.97 16.18
C CYS A 101 2.91 -9.89 16.87
N SER A 102 2.45 -10.73 17.79
CA SER A 102 3.25 -11.85 18.29
C SER A 102 3.48 -12.89 17.18
N ALA A 103 4.73 -13.31 16.98
CA ALA A 103 5.11 -14.25 15.92
C ALA A 103 4.33 -15.57 15.98
N SER A 104 4.01 -16.06 17.17
CA SER A 104 3.23 -17.30 17.36
C SER A 104 1.75 -17.18 17.00
N LYS A 105 1.27 -15.96 16.73
CA LYS A 105 -0.12 -15.66 16.37
C LYS A 105 -0.27 -15.18 14.94
N VAL A 106 0.82 -15.14 14.16
CA VAL A 106 0.78 -14.82 12.74
C VAL A 106 0.30 -16.05 11.97
N GLN A 107 -0.78 -15.88 11.23
CA GLN A 107 -1.37 -16.89 10.36
C GLN A 107 -1.26 -16.43 8.92
N ARG A 108 -0.92 -17.36 8.03
CA ARG A 108 -0.97 -17.16 6.59
C ARG A 108 -2.00 -18.11 6.01
N ASP A 109 -3.04 -17.56 5.41
CA ASP A 109 -4.10 -18.32 4.78
C ASP A 109 -3.97 -18.19 3.26
N SER A 110 -4.05 -19.31 2.53
CA SER A 110 -4.20 -19.25 1.08
C SER A 110 -5.62 -18.78 0.73
N THR A 111 -5.73 -17.88 -0.24
CA THR A 111 -7.02 -17.41 -0.78
C THR A 111 -7.14 -17.68 -2.27
N SER A 112 -6.40 -18.68 -2.74
CA SER A 112 -6.21 -18.99 -4.15
C SER A 112 -7.52 -19.12 -4.91
N THR A 113 -7.59 -18.51 -6.09
CA THR A 113 -8.65 -18.75 -7.08
C THR A 113 -8.04 -19.30 -8.37
N THR A 114 -8.87 -19.66 -9.35
CA THR A 114 -8.40 -20.06 -10.68
C THR A 114 -7.59 -18.93 -11.35
N GLU A 115 -8.00 -17.68 -11.14
CA GLU A 115 -7.40 -16.48 -11.70
C GLU A 115 -6.17 -16.00 -10.90
N ALA A 116 -6.15 -16.27 -9.59
CA ALA A 116 -5.10 -15.84 -8.68
C ALA A 116 -4.65 -17.01 -7.77
N PRO A 117 -3.92 -18.00 -8.32
CA PRO A 117 -3.58 -19.22 -7.59
C PRO A 117 -2.59 -19.01 -6.44
N GLN A 118 -1.85 -17.89 -6.45
CA GLN A 118 -0.86 -17.56 -5.43
C GLN A 118 -1.37 -16.56 -4.38
N SER A 119 -2.64 -16.15 -4.46
CA SER A 119 -3.19 -15.17 -3.52
C SER A 119 -3.21 -15.70 -2.08
N PHE A 120 -2.96 -14.80 -1.14
CA PHE A 120 -2.91 -15.15 0.28
C PHE A 120 -3.27 -13.96 1.18
N GLN A 121 -3.57 -14.27 2.44
CA GLN A 121 -3.76 -13.29 3.49
C GLN A 121 -2.79 -13.55 4.64
N ILE A 122 -2.36 -12.49 5.31
CA ILE A 122 -1.76 -12.57 6.65
C ILE A 122 -2.77 -12.02 7.66
N LYS A 123 -3.00 -12.80 8.73
CA LYS A 123 -3.87 -12.45 9.84
C LYS A 123 -3.15 -12.57 11.17
N CYS A 124 -3.31 -11.59 12.04
CA CYS A 124 -2.83 -11.69 13.41
C CYS A 124 -3.50 -10.68 14.35
N PRO A 125 -3.69 -11.03 15.64
CA PRO A 125 -4.10 -10.07 16.64
C PRO A 125 -2.97 -9.07 16.89
N ILE A 126 -3.31 -7.77 16.83
CA ILE A 126 -2.40 -6.69 17.16
C ILE A 126 -2.12 -6.74 18.67
N SER A 127 -0.85 -6.78 19.03
CA SER A 127 -0.43 -6.88 20.43
C SER A 127 0.79 -6.04 20.79
N LYS A 128 1.35 -5.29 19.83
CA LYS A 128 2.57 -4.48 19.96
C LYS A 128 2.39 -3.09 19.34
N LEU A 129 1.18 -2.54 19.39
CA LEU A 129 0.87 -1.31 18.65
C LEU A 129 1.73 -0.13 19.12
N ARG A 130 1.93 -0.01 20.44
CA ARG A 130 2.73 1.05 21.04
C ARG A 130 4.22 0.92 20.70
N GLU A 131 4.75 -0.29 20.76
CA GLU A 131 6.15 -0.58 20.38
C GLU A 131 6.37 -0.25 18.90
N ALA A 132 5.45 -0.66 18.03
CA ALA A 132 5.49 -0.34 16.61
C ALA A 132 5.41 1.18 16.34
N ALA A 133 4.57 1.91 17.07
CA ALA A 133 4.48 3.37 16.97
C ALA A 133 5.78 4.07 17.41
N SER A 134 6.41 3.58 18.48
CA SER A 134 7.71 4.09 18.94
C SER A 134 8.81 3.80 17.92
N HIS A 135 8.86 2.58 17.38
CA HIS A 135 9.81 2.20 16.34
C HIS A 135 9.63 3.06 15.08
N LEU A 136 8.39 3.22 14.60
CA LEU A 136 8.07 4.08 13.47
C LEU A 136 8.51 5.52 13.73
N SER A 137 8.20 6.08 14.91
CA SER A 137 8.65 7.44 15.23
C SER A 137 10.17 7.58 15.26
N ALA A 138 10.91 6.56 15.67
CA ALA A 138 12.37 6.61 15.68
C ALA A 138 12.94 6.65 14.27
N ILE A 139 12.49 5.74 13.38
CA ILE A 139 12.99 5.67 12.00
C ILE A 139 12.55 6.88 11.14
N GLU A 140 11.39 7.46 11.42
CA GLU A 140 10.90 8.67 10.73
C GLU A 140 11.67 9.93 11.15
N ARG A 141 12.19 9.98 12.39
CA ARG A 141 13.08 11.07 12.83
C ARG A 141 14.45 11.00 12.18
N GLU A 142 14.95 9.79 11.94
CA GLU A 142 16.24 9.59 11.26
C GLU A 142 16.13 9.94 9.78
N LYS A 143 15.14 9.38 9.09
CA LYS A 143 14.84 9.71 7.70
C LYS A 143 13.34 9.54 7.42
N PRO A 144 12.62 10.62 7.07
CA PRO A 144 11.21 10.53 6.71
C PRO A 144 10.96 9.60 5.52
N THR A 145 9.84 8.88 5.53
CA THR A 145 9.46 7.98 4.42
C THR A 145 9.36 8.72 3.09
N GLU A 146 8.86 9.96 3.09
CA GLU A 146 8.80 10.82 1.90
C GLU A 146 10.19 11.08 1.30
N ALA A 147 11.20 11.30 2.16
CA ALA A 147 12.58 11.47 1.72
C ALA A 147 13.14 10.17 1.12
N LYS A 148 12.84 9.00 1.72
CA LYS A 148 13.23 7.70 1.13
C LYS A 148 12.60 7.48 -0.25
N ILE A 149 11.32 7.81 -0.41
CA ILE A 149 10.63 7.71 -1.70
C ILE A 149 11.31 8.62 -2.73
N ALA A 150 11.55 9.89 -2.38
CA ALA A 150 12.18 10.85 -3.30
C ALA A 150 13.60 10.43 -3.71
N GLU A 151 14.40 9.89 -2.80
CA GLU A 151 15.76 9.39 -3.09
C GLU A 151 15.76 8.08 -3.88
N GLY A 152 14.73 7.26 -3.71
CA GLY A 152 14.58 5.96 -4.37
C GLY A 152 13.82 6.01 -5.68
N ALA A 153 13.25 7.17 -6.05
CA ALA A 153 12.37 7.30 -7.20
C ALA A 153 13.07 6.85 -8.50
N PRO A 154 12.35 6.19 -9.43
CA PRO A 154 12.89 5.81 -10.73
C PRO A 154 13.46 7.02 -11.47
N ILE A 155 14.67 6.88 -12.00
CA ILE A 155 15.24 7.91 -12.88
C ILE A 155 14.56 7.77 -14.24
N HIS A 156 13.58 8.62 -14.51
CA HIS A 156 13.11 8.83 -15.87
C HIS A 156 14.22 9.53 -16.64
N ARG A 157 15.02 8.76 -17.39
CA ARG A 157 15.81 9.36 -18.45
C ARG A 157 14.79 9.94 -19.43
N PRO A 158 14.80 11.25 -19.72
CA PRO A 158 14.07 11.72 -20.87
C PRO A 158 14.59 10.88 -22.04
N ASP A 159 13.69 10.31 -22.82
CA ASP A 159 14.08 9.66 -24.07
C ASP A 159 14.96 10.66 -24.81
N SER A 160 16.27 10.40 -24.85
CA SER A 160 17.18 11.00 -25.82
C SER A 160 16.89 10.39 -27.19
N GLY A 161 15.63 10.44 -27.60
CA GLY A 161 15.14 10.31 -28.94
C GLY A 161 15.05 11.69 -29.60
N ASN A 162 15.95 12.61 -29.26
CA ASN A 162 16.18 13.79 -30.08
C ASN A 162 17.16 13.38 -31.19
N ASN A 163 16.64 12.60 -32.16
CA ASN A 163 17.15 12.66 -33.53
C ASN A 163 16.88 14.09 -34.03
N ASN A 164 17.74 15.03 -33.61
CA ASN A 164 17.98 16.28 -34.34
C ASN A 164 18.73 15.92 -35.63
N GLN A 165 18.11 15.09 -36.47
CA GLN A 165 18.31 15.22 -37.90
C GLN A 165 17.43 16.40 -38.32
N PRO A 166 17.97 17.39 -39.05
CA PRO A 166 17.14 18.46 -39.60
C PRO A 166 15.99 17.81 -40.38
N LYS A 167 14.75 18.15 -40.03
CA LYS A 167 13.58 17.74 -40.80
C LYS A 167 13.84 18.12 -42.26
N LYS A 168 14.10 17.14 -43.13
CA LYS A 168 14.02 17.34 -44.59
C LYS A 168 12.58 17.76 -44.85
N ASP A 169 12.37 19.03 -45.19
CA ASP A 169 11.07 19.55 -45.61
C ASP A 169 10.62 18.76 -46.84
N CYS A 170 9.74 17.79 -46.61
CA CYS A 170 9.06 17.09 -47.70
C CYS A 170 8.02 18.04 -48.27
N LYS A 171 8.47 18.96 -49.15
CA LYS A 171 7.63 19.92 -49.86
C LYS A 171 6.91 19.20 -51.01
N GLY A 172 5.96 18.33 -50.67
CA GLY A 172 5.08 17.66 -51.62
C GLY A 172 3.70 17.53 -51.00
N SER A 173 2.71 18.22 -51.56
CA SER A 173 1.32 18.11 -51.13
C SER A 173 0.86 16.66 -51.32
N LEU A 174 0.53 15.97 -50.23
CA LEU A 174 -0.12 14.68 -50.27
C LEU A 174 -1.51 14.87 -50.88
N SER A 175 -1.72 14.34 -52.09
CA SER A 175 -3.04 14.31 -52.71
C SER A 175 -3.90 13.27 -51.98
N PHE A 176 -5.16 13.63 -51.68
CA PHE A 176 -6.13 12.82 -50.92
C PHE A 176 -6.26 11.37 -51.44
N GLY A 177 -5.98 11.13 -52.73
CA GLY A 177 -5.99 9.79 -53.33
C GLY A 177 -4.90 8.83 -52.81
N GLN A 178 -3.77 9.34 -52.28
CA GLN A 178 -2.67 8.49 -51.81
C GLN A 178 -2.87 7.93 -50.39
N VAL A 179 -3.68 8.61 -49.56
CA VAL A 179 -3.99 8.16 -48.19
C VAL A 179 -5.02 7.02 -48.19
N VAL A 180 -5.96 7.04 -49.15
CA VAL A 180 -7.08 6.08 -49.18
C VAL A 180 -6.69 4.72 -49.77
N LEU A 181 -5.67 4.66 -50.64
CA LEU A 181 -5.28 3.41 -51.32
C LEU A 181 -4.03 2.73 -50.72
N GLY A 182 -3.51 3.21 -49.58
CA GLY A 182 -2.46 2.52 -48.84
C GLY A 182 -1.12 2.33 -49.57
N MET A 183 -0.88 3.05 -50.67
CA MET A 183 0.41 3.02 -51.36
C MET A 183 1.36 4.01 -50.69
N GLY A 184 2.30 3.48 -49.89
CA GLY A 184 3.33 4.25 -49.21
C GLY A 184 4.15 5.10 -50.19
N GLY A 185 4.13 6.42 -49.99
CA GLY A 185 4.99 7.36 -50.70
C GLY A 185 6.44 7.16 -50.28
N LYS A 186 7.33 6.87 -51.25
CA LYS A 186 8.77 6.76 -51.02
C LYS A 186 9.39 8.15 -51.19
N CYS A 187 9.99 8.70 -50.14
CA CYS A 187 10.89 9.84 -50.27
C CYS A 187 12.17 9.32 -50.94
N SER A 188 12.55 9.90 -52.08
CA SER A 188 13.88 9.69 -52.68
C SER A 188 14.63 11.00 -52.61
N ASP A 189 15.95 10.90 -52.42
CA ASP A 189 16.80 11.98 -51.92
C ASP A 189 16.78 13.29 -52.70
#